data_AF-A0A378C1Z6-F1
#
_entry.id   AF-A0A378C1Z6-F1
#
_cell.length_a   1.000
_cell.length_b   1.000
_cell.length_c   1.000
_cell.angle_alpha   90.00
_cell.angle_beta   90.00
_cell.angle_gamma   90.00
#
_symmetry.space_group_name_H-M   'P 1'
#
loop_
_entity.id
_entity.type
_entity.pdbx_description
1 polymer ?
#
loop_
_entity_poly.entity_id
_entity_poly.type
_entity_poly.pdbx_seq_one_letter_code
_entity_poly.pdbx_strand_id
1 'polypeptide(L)'
;MTTPDPALSGASLDLLIGLQNSMGGQAWQLFDELKKNGMVVSGPNAQAVTPVMQGAKAAVFGAVDYVSYGNIQQGESLKVIFPASGTVIAPRPMMILKTSQHPGEAKAFIDYVLSPEGQAKVADAWLMPARRDVAAKRPLLDALKVLPTTSEGSSERGAVLARFSQLYAQ
;
A
#
# COMPACT_ATOMS: atom_id res chain seq x y z
N MET A 1 14.64 -8.87 -7.08
CA MET A 1 13.58 -8.20 -6.30
C MET A 1 12.30 -9.04 -6.40
N THR A 2 11.39 -8.95 -5.43
CA THR A 2 10.03 -9.53 -5.51
C THR A 2 8.98 -8.42 -5.57
N THR A 3 7.78 -8.75 -6.05
CA THR A 3 6.57 -7.93 -5.88
C THR A 3 5.39 -8.85 -5.55
N PRO A 4 4.45 -8.45 -4.69
CA PRO A 4 3.20 -9.19 -4.53
C PRO A 4 2.36 -9.12 -5.80
N ASP A 5 1.60 -10.17 -6.06
CA ASP A 5 0.63 -10.24 -7.14
C ASP A 5 -0.55 -9.30 -6.86
N PRO A 6 -0.79 -8.27 -7.69
CA PRO A 6 -1.95 -7.38 -7.55
C PRO A 6 -3.30 -8.11 -7.56
N ALA A 7 -3.42 -9.29 -8.18
CA ALA A 7 -4.64 -10.09 -8.15
C ALA A 7 -4.91 -10.72 -6.78
N LEU A 8 -3.85 -10.96 -6.00
CA LEU A 8 -3.91 -11.62 -4.68
C LEU A 8 -3.63 -10.66 -3.51
N SER A 9 -3.18 -9.43 -3.79
CA SER A 9 -2.86 -8.41 -2.80
C SER A 9 -3.48 -7.06 -3.17
N GLY A 10 -4.52 -6.66 -2.43
CA GLY A 10 -5.17 -5.37 -2.60
C GLY A 10 -4.20 -4.18 -2.48
N ALA A 11 -3.26 -4.24 -1.54
CA ALA A 11 -2.25 -3.17 -1.39
C ALA A 11 -1.31 -3.05 -2.60
N SER A 12 -0.93 -4.18 -3.23
CA SER A 12 -0.12 -4.16 -4.46
C SER A 12 -0.91 -3.59 -5.63
N LEU A 13 -2.21 -3.92 -5.70
CA LEU A 13 -3.13 -3.32 -6.67
C LEU A 13 -3.30 -1.80 -6.44
N ASP A 14 -3.49 -1.35 -5.21
CA ASP A 14 -3.61 0.08 -4.88
C ASP A 14 -2.34 0.85 -5.24
N LEU A 15 -1.16 0.25 -5.01
CA LEU A 15 0.11 0.81 -5.46
C LEU A 15 0.13 0.96 -6.98
N LEU A 16 -0.20 -0.10 -7.73
CA LEU A 16 -0.19 -0.09 -9.19
C LEU A 16 -1.18 0.92 -9.77
N ILE A 17 -2.41 0.97 -9.23
CA ILE A 17 -3.44 1.96 -9.61
C ILE A 17 -2.95 3.37 -9.29
N GLY A 18 -2.40 3.60 -8.10
CA GLY A 18 -1.88 4.90 -7.71
C GLY A 18 -0.76 5.36 -8.63
N LEU A 19 0.20 4.49 -8.95
CA LEU A 19 1.30 4.80 -9.86
C LEU A 19 0.78 5.09 -11.26
N GLN A 20 -0.17 4.29 -11.78
CA GLN A 20 -0.82 4.57 -13.06
C GLN A 20 -1.54 5.92 -13.04
N ASN A 21 -2.29 6.24 -12.00
CA ASN A 21 -3.01 7.51 -11.88
C ASN A 21 -2.08 8.71 -11.75
N SER A 22 -0.85 8.51 -11.27
CA SER A 22 0.13 9.59 -11.09
C SER A 22 1.03 9.77 -12.31
N MET A 23 1.47 8.66 -12.92
CA MET A 23 2.54 8.60 -13.92
C MET A 23 2.05 8.16 -15.31
N GLY A 24 0.81 7.70 -15.44
CA GLY A 24 0.24 7.19 -16.69
C GLY A 24 1.06 6.04 -17.28
N GLY A 25 1.47 6.18 -18.54
CA GLY A 25 2.28 5.19 -19.26
C GLY A 25 3.64 4.90 -18.63
N GLN A 26 4.24 5.87 -17.91
CA GLN A 26 5.54 5.68 -17.27
C GLN A 26 5.49 4.66 -16.13
N ALA A 27 4.34 4.49 -15.47
CA ALA A 27 4.17 3.42 -14.49
C ALA A 27 4.38 2.04 -15.14
N TRP A 28 3.84 1.83 -16.33
CA TRP A 28 3.98 0.57 -17.05
C TRP A 28 5.39 0.34 -17.59
N GLN A 29 6.08 1.41 -18.01
CA GLN A 29 7.50 1.33 -18.35
C GLN A 29 8.34 0.90 -17.14
N LEU A 30 8.07 1.45 -15.95
CA LEU A 30 8.73 1.03 -14.71
C LEU A 30 8.52 -0.48 -14.44
N PHE A 31 7.30 -0.99 -14.54
CA PHE A 31 7.06 -2.42 -14.34
C PHE A 31 7.73 -3.29 -15.42
N ASP A 32 7.75 -2.87 -16.68
CA ASP A 32 8.46 -3.57 -17.76
C ASP A 32 9.98 -3.63 -17.50
N GLU A 33 10.59 -2.52 -17.07
CA GLU A 33 12.00 -2.47 -16.68
C GLU A 33 12.28 -3.36 -15.46
N LEU A 34 11.40 -3.35 -14.46
CA LEU A 34 11.51 -4.25 -13.30
C LEU A 34 11.41 -5.73 -13.73
N LYS A 35 10.53 -6.09 -14.67
CA LYS A 35 10.45 -7.44 -15.23
C LYS A 35 11.77 -7.82 -15.90
N LYS A 36 12.30 -6.95 -16.78
CA LYS A 36 13.60 -7.15 -17.46
C LYS A 36 14.76 -7.31 -16.48
N ASN A 37 14.70 -6.64 -15.33
CA ASN A 37 15.65 -6.77 -14.23
C ASN A 37 15.39 -7.97 -13.31
N GLY A 38 14.56 -8.94 -13.73
CA GLY A 38 14.33 -10.19 -13.00
C GLY A 38 13.44 -10.04 -11.76
N MET A 39 12.53 -9.06 -11.74
CA MET A 39 11.52 -8.99 -10.70
C MET A 39 10.61 -10.22 -10.75
N VAL A 40 10.43 -10.85 -9.59
CA VAL A 40 9.58 -12.04 -9.43
C VAL A 40 8.25 -11.63 -8.83
N VAL A 41 7.15 -11.92 -9.52
CA VAL A 41 5.80 -11.82 -8.96
C VAL A 41 5.58 -13.00 -8.02
N SER A 42 5.34 -12.71 -6.75
CA SER A 42 5.04 -13.67 -5.68
C SER A 42 3.61 -13.46 -5.23
N GLY A 43 2.93 -14.46 -4.66
CA GLY A 43 1.48 -14.40 -4.39
C GLY A 43 1.01 -13.27 -3.44
N PRO A 44 0.38 -13.58 -2.29
CA PRO A 44 -0.02 -12.55 -1.33
C PRO A 44 1.19 -11.76 -0.77
N ASN A 45 0.93 -10.57 -0.22
CA ASN A 45 1.99 -9.67 0.29
C ASN A 45 2.96 -10.35 1.26
N ALA A 46 2.43 -11.14 2.20
CA ALA A 46 3.24 -11.88 3.17
C ALA A 46 4.26 -12.82 2.49
N GLN A 47 3.86 -13.51 1.41
CA GLN A 47 4.76 -14.39 0.66
C GLN A 47 5.83 -13.61 -0.11
N ALA A 48 5.50 -12.42 -0.63
CA ALA A 48 6.45 -11.58 -1.37
C ALA A 48 7.58 -11.00 -0.50
N VAL A 49 7.34 -10.82 0.80
CA VAL A 49 8.31 -10.29 1.77
C VAL A 49 9.28 -11.38 2.27
N THR A 50 8.82 -12.63 2.40
CA THR A 50 9.61 -13.74 2.95
C THR A 50 11.00 -13.93 2.32
N PRO A 51 11.18 -13.90 0.99
CA PRO A 51 12.52 -14.03 0.39
C PRO A 51 13.48 -12.91 0.78
N VAL A 52 12.96 -11.73 1.14
CA VAL A 52 13.79 -10.60 1.62
C VAL A 52 14.22 -10.83 3.06
N MET A 53 13.29 -11.26 3.93
CA MET A 53 13.61 -11.61 5.33
C MET A 53 14.63 -12.75 5.42
N GLN A 54 14.57 -13.71 4.49
CA GLN A 54 15.52 -14.83 4.40
C GLN A 54 16.84 -14.47 3.71
N GLY A 55 17.00 -13.24 3.21
CA GLY A 55 18.20 -12.82 2.47
C GLY A 55 18.32 -13.38 1.04
N ALA A 56 17.34 -14.14 0.56
CA ALA A 56 17.32 -14.70 -0.79
C ALA A 56 17.05 -13.66 -1.89
N LYS A 57 16.45 -12.51 -1.54
CA LYS A 57 16.20 -11.37 -2.43
C LYS A 57 16.55 -10.07 -1.72
N ALA A 58 17.15 -9.12 -2.44
CA ALA A 58 17.58 -7.86 -1.84
C ALA A 58 16.44 -6.90 -1.46
N ALA A 59 15.29 -6.99 -2.12
CA ALA A 59 14.18 -6.05 -1.94
C ALA A 59 12.85 -6.64 -2.40
N VAL A 60 11.77 -6.08 -1.85
CA VAL A 60 10.38 -6.27 -2.26
C VAL A 60 9.80 -4.91 -2.66
N PHE A 61 9.26 -4.81 -3.86
CA PHE A 61 8.54 -3.64 -4.34
C PHE A 61 7.06 -3.80 -4.03
N GLY A 62 6.43 -2.79 -3.41
CA GLY A 62 5.02 -2.86 -3.03
C GLY A 62 4.69 -3.74 -1.84
N ALA A 63 5.64 -3.97 -0.93
CA ALA A 63 5.31 -4.48 0.40
C ALA A 63 4.43 -3.51 1.17
N VAL A 64 3.61 -4.06 2.07
CA VAL A 64 2.78 -3.27 2.97
C VAL A 64 3.65 -2.72 4.10
N ASP A 65 3.74 -1.39 4.20
CA ASP A 65 4.68 -0.71 5.10
C ASP A 65 4.43 -0.98 6.60
N TYR A 66 3.18 -0.91 7.08
CA TYR A 66 2.86 -1.13 8.50
C TYR A 66 3.17 -2.57 8.94
N VAL A 67 3.01 -3.54 8.04
CA VAL A 67 3.42 -4.94 8.27
C VAL A 67 4.94 -5.02 8.35
N SER A 68 5.64 -4.33 7.44
CA SER A 68 7.10 -4.31 7.42
C SER A 68 7.67 -3.64 8.67
N TYR A 69 7.07 -2.55 9.16
CA TYR A 69 7.43 -1.95 10.45
C TYR A 69 7.16 -2.87 11.64
N GLY A 70 6.04 -3.59 11.63
CA GLY A 70 5.76 -4.63 12.63
C GLY A 70 6.81 -5.74 12.64
N ASN A 71 7.23 -6.22 11.47
CA ASN A 71 8.30 -7.21 11.35
C ASN A 71 9.63 -6.67 11.89
N ILE A 72 9.99 -5.42 11.57
CA ILE A 72 11.19 -4.76 12.12
C ILE A 72 11.12 -4.71 13.65
N GLN A 73 9.95 -4.36 14.21
CA GLN A 73 9.74 -4.35 15.66
C GLN A 73 9.92 -5.74 16.30
N GLN A 74 9.63 -6.81 15.55
CA GLN A 74 9.83 -8.20 15.98
C GLN A 74 11.27 -8.71 15.79
N GLY A 75 12.18 -7.88 15.27
CA GLY A 75 13.59 -8.20 15.11
C GLY A 75 14.02 -8.59 13.70
N GLU A 76 13.12 -8.54 12.71
CA GLU A 76 13.47 -8.80 11.32
C GLU A 76 14.42 -7.73 10.77
N SER A 77 15.47 -8.16 10.06
CA SER A 77 16.45 -7.27 9.44
C SER A 77 15.91 -6.68 8.14
N LEU A 78 14.92 -5.80 8.26
CA LEU A 78 14.27 -5.11 7.15
C LEU A 78 14.47 -3.59 7.26
N LYS A 79 14.38 -2.92 6.12
CA LYS A 79 14.29 -1.45 6.05
C LYS A 79 13.17 -1.05 5.12
N VAL A 80 12.26 -0.22 5.61
CA VAL A 80 11.24 0.43 4.77
C VAL A 80 11.88 1.63 4.07
N ILE A 81 11.76 1.69 2.74
CA ILE A 81 12.32 2.76 1.91
C ILE A 81 11.20 3.39 1.10
N PHE A 82 11.02 4.70 1.23
CA PHE A 82 10.21 5.51 0.32
C PHE A 82 11.13 6.15 -0.72
N PRO A 83 10.88 5.95 -2.03
CA PRO A 83 11.74 6.52 -3.07
C PRO A 83 11.76 8.05 -3.03
N ALA A 84 12.93 8.66 -3.20
CA ALA A 84 13.08 10.12 -3.27
C ALA A 84 12.33 10.73 -4.49
N SER A 85 12.11 9.94 -5.54
CA SER A 85 11.27 10.32 -6.68
C SER A 85 9.82 10.53 -6.28
N GLY A 86 9.34 9.80 -5.27
CA GLY A 86 8.01 9.89 -4.67
C GLY A 86 7.36 8.52 -4.48
N THR A 87 6.22 8.51 -3.80
CA THR A 87 5.36 7.33 -3.60
C THR A 87 3.89 7.71 -3.74
N VAL A 88 3.02 6.71 -3.77
CA VAL A 88 1.57 6.89 -3.70
C VAL A 88 1.06 6.52 -2.30
N ILE A 89 -0.15 6.98 -1.99
CA ILE A 89 -0.83 6.71 -0.72
C ILE A 89 -2.09 5.91 -1.02
N ALA A 90 -2.29 4.82 -0.29
CA ALA A 90 -3.50 4.02 -0.31
C ALA A 90 -4.41 4.44 0.86
N PRO A 91 -5.48 5.22 0.64
CA PRO A 91 -6.41 5.59 1.71
C PRO A 91 -7.23 4.38 2.15
N ARG A 92 -7.61 4.35 3.44
CA ARG A 92 -8.44 3.29 4.02
C ARG A 92 -9.77 3.88 4.53
N PRO A 93 -10.75 4.11 3.64
CA PRO A 93 -12.02 4.70 4.04
C PRO A 93 -12.84 3.72 4.89
N MET A 94 -13.62 4.26 5.82
CA MET A 94 -14.68 3.54 6.52
C MET A 94 -16.03 4.06 6.03
N MET A 95 -16.95 3.14 5.74
CA MET A 95 -18.26 3.46 5.19
C MET A 95 -19.34 2.75 6.00
N ILE A 96 -20.48 3.42 6.20
CA ILE A 96 -21.69 2.81 6.74
C ILE A 96 -22.55 2.37 5.56
N LEU A 97 -22.91 1.10 5.51
CA LEU A 97 -23.82 0.59 4.47
C LEU A 97 -25.20 1.23 4.64
N LYS A 98 -25.80 1.66 3.53
CA LYS A 98 -27.18 2.19 3.50
C LYS A 98 -28.20 1.18 4.04
N THR A 99 -27.89 -0.10 3.95
CA THR A 99 -28.73 -1.22 4.43
C THR A 99 -28.45 -1.63 5.87
N SER A 100 -27.59 -0.92 6.60
CA SER A 100 -27.25 -1.25 7.99
C SER A 100 -28.52 -1.31 8.86
N GLN A 101 -28.64 -2.39 9.63
CA GLN A 101 -29.71 -2.54 10.63
C GLN A 101 -29.41 -1.78 11.92
N HIS A 102 -28.18 -1.28 12.07
CA HIS A 102 -27.66 -0.58 13.26
C HIS A 102 -26.87 0.67 12.83
N PRO A 103 -27.50 1.66 12.16
CA PRO A 103 -26.79 2.83 11.64
C PRO A 103 -26.26 3.74 12.76
N GLY A 104 -26.93 3.81 13.91
CA GLY A 104 -26.51 4.61 15.05
C GLY A 104 -25.22 4.08 15.68
N GLU A 105 -25.16 2.78 15.94
CA GLU A 105 -24.01 2.08 16.49
C GLU A 105 -22.83 2.09 15.52
N ALA A 106 -23.09 1.90 14.21
CA ALA A 106 -22.06 2.03 13.18
C ALA A 106 -21.46 3.45 13.15
N LYS A 107 -22.30 4.48 13.30
CA LYS A 107 -21.82 5.86 13.41
C LYS A 107 -20.98 6.06 14.68
N ALA A 108 -21.47 5.60 15.83
CA ALA A 108 -20.75 5.71 17.10
C ALA A 108 -19.37 5.01 17.04
N PHE A 109 -19.29 3.86 16.36
CA PHE A 109 -18.03 3.16 16.12
C PHE A 109 -17.05 3.98 15.25
N ILE A 110 -17.52 4.55 14.13
CA ILE A 110 -16.68 5.40 13.28
C ILE A 110 -16.23 6.66 14.05
N ASP A 111 -17.14 7.29 14.80
CA ASP A 111 -16.82 8.44 15.65
C ASP A 111 -15.71 8.09 16.67
N TYR A 112 -15.79 6.90 17.30
CA TYR A 112 -14.75 6.40 18.19
C TYR A 112 -13.42 6.16 17.46
N VAL A 113 -13.42 5.49 16.31
CA VAL A 113 -12.19 5.24 15.54
C VAL A 113 -11.53 6.55 15.12
N LEU A 114 -12.31 7.59 14.79
CA LEU A 114 -11.82 8.93 14.42
C LEU A 114 -11.52 9.85 15.62
N SER A 115 -11.80 9.42 16.85
CA SER A 115 -11.42 10.15 18.07
C SER A 115 -9.89 10.15 18.28
N PRO A 116 -9.35 11.01 19.15
CA PRO A 116 -7.93 10.97 19.51
C PRO A 116 -7.49 9.60 20.02
N GLU A 117 -8.31 8.92 20.83
CA GLU A 117 -8.00 7.59 21.37
C GLU A 117 -7.97 6.53 20.26
N GLY A 118 -8.98 6.51 19.39
CA GLY A 118 -9.05 5.57 18.26
C GLY A 118 -7.87 5.76 17.31
N GLN A 119 -7.52 7.02 17.02
CA GLN A 119 -6.40 7.35 16.14
C GLN A 119 -5.04 7.06 16.77
N ALA A 120 -4.91 7.16 18.10
CA ALA A 120 -3.71 6.69 18.80
C ALA A 120 -3.51 5.17 18.61
N LYS A 121 -4.59 4.38 18.67
CA LYS A 121 -4.52 2.93 18.38
C LYS A 121 -4.14 2.65 16.93
N VAL A 122 -4.64 3.44 15.96
CA VAL A 122 -4.24 3.35 14.55
C VAL A 122 -2.74 3.60 14.39
N ALA A 123 -2.23 4.66 15.02
CA ALA A 123 -0.80 5.00 14.99
C ALA A 123 0.07 3.94 15.66
N ASP A 124 -0.40 3.34 16.76
CA ASP A 124 0.27 2.24 17.45
C ASP A 124 0.39 0.98 16.58
N ALA A 125 -0.57 0.76 15.69
CA ALA A 125 -0.57 -0.32 14.69
C ALA A 125 0.26 0.01 13.43
N TRP A 126 1.14 1.01 13.48
CA TRP A 126 2.01 1.45 12.38
C TRP A 126 1.26 2.00 11.15
N LEU A 127 -0.02 2.31 11.28
CA LEU A 127 -0.78 3.01 10.25
C LEU A 127 -0.61 4.53 10.40
N MET A 128 -0.84 5.27 9.30
CA MET A 128 -0.94 6.72 9.40
C MET A 128 -2.30 7.09 10.00
N PRO A 129 -2.36 7.85 11.11
CA PRO A 129 -3.61 8.40 11.59
C PRO A 129 -4.18 9.39 10.57
N ALA A 130 -5.51 9.42 10.44
CA ALA A 130 -6.25 10.41 9.66
C ALA A 130 -6.21 11.81 10.30
N ARG A 131 -5.97 11.85 11.62
CA ARG A 131 -5.83 13.07 12.40
C ARG A 131 -4.39 13.60 12.37
N ARG A 132 -4.22 14.91 12.15
CA ARG A 132 -2.90 15.57 12.13
C ARG A 132 -2.35 15.87 13.53
N ASP A 133 -3.21 15.89 14.55
CA ASP A 133 -2.83 16.14 15.95
C ASP A 133 -2.40 14.85 16.68
N VAL A 134 -2.32 13.71 15.98
CA VAL A 134 -1.89 12.43 16.54
C VAL A 134 -0.53 12.05 15.97
N ALA A 135 0.45 11.87 16.85
CA ALA A 135 1.79 11.41 16.49
C ALA A 135 1.79 9.92 16.09
N ALA A 136 2.76 9.51 15.26
CA ALA A 136 2.93 8.12 14.85
C ALA A 136 4.40 7.69 14.88
N LYS A 137 4.63 6.38 14.91
CA LYS A 137 5.96 5.75 14.96
C LYS A 137 6.66 5.68 13.59
N ARG A 138 6.06 6.30 12.56
CA ARG A 138 6.48 6.22 11.15
C ARG A 138 6.41 7.60 10.50
N PRO A 139 7.06 7.81 9.34
CA PRO A 139 6.84 9.00 8.53
C PRO A 139 5.36 9.18 8.18
N LEU A 140 4.88 10.42 8.36
CA LEU A 140 3.54 10.88 7.98
C LEU A 140 3.57 11.60 6.64
N LEU A 141 2.40 12.00 6.13
CA LEU A 141 2.25 12.62 4.81
C LEU A 141 3.18 13.81 4.59
N ASP A 142 3.34 14.69 5.59
CA ASP A 142 4.17 15.90 5.47
C ASP A 142 5.67 15.61 5.33
N ALA A 143 6.11 14.39 5.67
CA ALA A 143 7.49 13.93 5.53
C ALA A 143 7.73 13.14 4.22
N LEU A 144 6.69 12.90 3.42
CA LEU A 144 6.75 12.06 2.22
C LEU A 144 6.50 12.88 0.96
N LYS A 145 7.27 12.60 -0.08
CA LYS A 145 6.96 13.08 -1.43
C LYS A 145 5.84 12.22 -2.03
N VAL A 146 4.60 12.65 -1.88
CA VAL A 146 3.45 11.99 -2.49
C VAL A 146 3.33 12.42 -3.95
N LEU A 147 3.23 11.45 -4.85
CA LEU A 147 3.02 11.72 -6.27
C LEU A 147 1.60 12.30 -6.48
N PRO A 148 1.46 13.35 -7.30
CA PRO A 148 0.14 13.91 -7.58
C PRO A 148 -0.67 12.95 -8.43
N THR A 149 -1.95 12.80 -8.12
CA THR A 149 -2.90 12.14 -9.01
C THR A 149 -3.15 13.04 -10.22
N THR A 150 -2.77 12.60 -11.41
CA THR A 150 -2.89 13.38 -12.66
C THR A 150 -4.07 12.97 -13.52
N SER A 151 -4.66 11.80 -13.27
CA SER A 151 -5.95 11.39 -13.83
C SER A 151 -7.10 11.67 -12.87
N GLU A 152 -8.32 11.82 -13.38
CA GLU A 152 -9.54 11.91 -12.55
C GLU A 152 -9.86 10.60 -11.77
N GLY A 153 -8.93 9.63 -11.73
CA GLY A 153 -9.10 8.38 -10.99
C GLY A 153 -9.82 7.27 -11.74
N SER A 154 -9.85 7.29 -13.08
CA SER A 154 -10.58 6.34 -13.93
C SER A 154 -9.87 5.01 -14.20
N SER A 155 -8.80 4.69 -13.45
CA SER A 155 -8.10 3.41 -13.62
C SER A 155 -8.98 2.27 -13.12
N GLU A 156 -9.73 1.67 -14.03
CA GLU A 156 -10.58 0.52 -13.76
C GLU A 156 -9.75 -0.67 -13.28
N ARG A 157 -10.06 -1.16 -12.08
CA ARG A 157 -9.38 -2.29 -11.42
C ARG A 157 -9.19 -3.47 -12.38
N GLY A 158 -10.22 -3.82 -13.13
CA GLY A 158 -10.18 -4.93 -14.09
C GLY A 158 -9.16 -4.71 -15.20
N ALA A 159 -9.10 -3.50 -15.76
CA ALA A 159 -8.16 -3.17 -16.84
C ALA A 159 -6.71 -3.17 -16.35
N VAL A 160 -6.47 -2.65 -15.15
CA VAL A 160 -5.14 -2.63 -14.53
C VAL A 160 -4.64 -4.06 -14.26
N LEU A 161 -5.50 -4.93 -13.69
CA LEU A 161 -5.15 -6.33 -13.45
C LEU A 161 -4.87 -7.09 -14.76
N ALA A 162 -5.72 -6.90 -15.77
CA ALA A 162 -5.54 -7.54 -17.08
C ALA A 162 -4.21 -7.13 -17.72
N ARG A 163 -3.89 -5.84 -17.69
CA ARG A 163 -2.63 -5.32 -18.25
C ARG A 163 -1.40 -5.81 -17.48
N PHE A 164 -1.47 -5.87 -16.15
CA PHE A 164 -0.37 -6.43 -15.35
C PHE A 164 -0.15 -7.92 -15.66
N SER A 165 -1.23 -8.70 -15.74
CA SER A 165 -1.18 -10.11 -16.11
C SER A 165 -0.56 -10.30 -17.50
N GLN A 166 -0.94 -9.50 -18.49
CA GLN A 166 -0.34 -9.54 -19.82
C GLN A 166 1.15 -9.20 -19.80
N LEU A 167 1.55 -8.19 -19.02
CA LEU A 167 2.95 -7.78 -18.90
C LEU A 167 3.81 -8.88 -18.24
N TYR A 168 3.29 -9.60 -17.26
CA TYR A 168 4.01 -10.64 -16.51
C TYR A 168 3.68 -12.07 -16.92
N ALA A 169 2.90 -12.25 -17.99
CA ALA A 169 2.75 -13.54 -18.65
C ALA A 169 4.13 -14.06 -19.07
N GLN A 170 4.33 -15.36 -18.89
CA GLN A 170 5.53 -16.07 -19.34
C GLN A 170 5.54 -16.23 -20.85
#